data_AF-A0A515A0L0-F1
#
_entry.id   AF-A0A515A0L0-F1
#
_cell.length_a   1.000
_cell.length_b   1.000
_cell.length_c   1.000
_cell.angle_alpha   90.00
_cell.angle_beta   90.00
_cell.angle_gamma   90.00
#
_symmetry.space_group_name_H-M   'P 1'
#
loop_
_entity.id
_entity.type
_entity.pdbx_description
1 polymer ?
#
loop_
_entity_poly.entity_id
_entity_poly.type
_entity_poly.pdbx_seq_one_letter_code
_entity_poly.pdbx_strand_id
1 'polypeptide(L)'
;MGEFYSPDHQYMVSICSTEIRMSHWIDQPYLVRVSDNKTLFELEHLWSGSGIQWVNDSTVTMYLRLYPGLLACDLTLDVALNQGQVSGEAGSFTGTIPEVETWINSLENPSELYRYKG
;
A
#
# COMPACT_ATOMS: atom_id res chain seq x y z
N MET A 1 5.87 6.43 13.67
CA MET A 1 4.88 6.85 12.66
C MET A 1 5.60 7.70 11.65
N GLY A 2 5.63 7.24 10.39
CA GLY A 2 6.15 8.00 9.27
C GLY A 2 5.00 8.61 8.49
N GLU A 3 5.05 9.91 8.25
CA GLU A 3 4.11 10.64 7.40
C GLU A 3 4.89 11.23 6.23
N PHE A 4 4.44 10.95 5.02
CA PHE A 4 5.09 11.38 3.78
C PHE A 4 4.11 12.25 2.99
N TYR A 5 4.23 13.57 3.12
CA TYR A 5 3.35 14.52 2.45
C TYR A 5 3.67 14.67 0.97
N SER A 6 2.63 14.86 0.15
CA SER A 6 2.78 15.37 -1.21
C SER A 6 3.43 16.75 -1.18
N PRO A 7 4.14 17.18 -2.25
CA PRO A 7 4.80 18.49 -2.28
C PRO A 7 3.86 19.68 -2.03
N ASP A 8 2.60 19.58 -2.43
CA ASP A 8 1.55 20.59 -2.20
C ASP A 8 0.76 20.41 -0.87
N HIS A 9 1.12 19.39 -0.10
CA HIS A 9 0.51 19.01 1.19
C HIS A 9 -1.00 18.71 1.12
N GLN A 10 -1.55 18.40 -0.07
CA GLN A 10 -2.95 17.97 -0.20
C GLN A 10 -3.16 16.51 0.19
N TYR A 11 -2.12 15.70 0.10
CA TYR A 11 -2.14 14.27 0.38
C TYR A 11 -0.98 13.85 1.27
N MET A 12 -1.13 12.70 1.91
CA MET A 12 -0.03 12.05 2.64
C MET A 12 -0.12 10.54 2.55
N VAL A 13 1.04 9.88 2.59
CA VAL A 13 1.10 8.46 2.95
C VAL A 13 1.43 8.37 4.44
N SER A 14 0.57 7.72 5.20
CA SER A 14 0.78 7.42 6.62
C SER A 14 1.17 5.95 6.80
N ILE A 15 2.06 5.67 7.75
CA ILE A 15 2.50 4.31 8.09
C ILE A 15 1.98 3.92 9.47
N CYS A 16 1.22 2.82 9.53
CA CYS A 16 0.88 2.11 10.76
C CYS A 16 1.82 0.91 10.94
N SER A 17 2.67 0.95 11.96
CA SER A 17 3.65 -0.11 12.24
C SER A 17 3.09 -1.10 13.26
N THR A 18 2.98 -2.38 12.89
CA THR A 18 2.53 -3.46 13.80
C THR A 18 3.61 -4.53 13.93
N GLU A 19 3.96 -4.90 15.16
CA GLU A 19 4.85 -6.03 15.44
C GLU A 19 4.08 -7.35 15.36
N ILE A 20 4.54 -8.28 14.52
CA ILE A 20 3.84 -9.56 14.32
C ILE A 20 4.44 -10.66 15.22
N ARG A 21 5.76 -10.94 15.11
CA ARG A 21 6.57 -11.85 15.98
C ARG A 21 8.07 -11.62 15.77
N MET A 22 8.89 -11.96 16.76
CA MET A 22 10.37 -11.98 16.67
C MET A 22 10.97 -10.67 16.13
N SER A 23 10.45 -9.51 16.58
CA SER A 23 10.90 -8.19 16.13
C SER A 23 10.73 -7.93 14.62
N HIS A 24 9.85 -8.68 13.93
CA HIS A 24 9.39 -8.31 12.61
C HIS A 24 8.24 -7.31 12.69
N TRP A 25 8.41 -6.20 11.99
CA TRP A 25 7.46 -5.10 11.88
C TRP A 25 6.84 -5.08 10.49
N ILE A 26 5.54 -4.79 10.45
CA ILE A 26 4.82 -4.49 9.22
C ILE A 26 4.49 -3.02 9.24
N ASP A 27 5.05 -2.31 8.27
CA ASP A 27 4.84 -0.88 8.06
C ASP A 27 3.76 -0.69 7.01
N GLN A 28 2.50 -0.71 7.44
CA GLN A 28 1.36 -0.70 6.53
C GLN A 28 1.05 0.72 6.05
N PRO A 29 1.06 0.98 4.73
CA PRO A 29 0.80 2.31 4.17
C PRO A 29 -0.70 2.59 4.01
N TYR A 30 -1.07 3.84 4.23
CA TYR A 30 -2.41 4.40 3.96
C TYR A 30 -2.25 5.68 3.15
N LEU A 31 -2.97 5.82 2.05
CA LEU A 31 -3.03 7.09 1.32
C LEU A 31 -4.19 7.91 1.86
N VAL A 32 -3.91 9.13 2.31
CA VAL A 32 -4.89 9.98 2.99
C VAL A 32 -4.93 11.35 2.34
N ARG A 33 -6.15 11.88 2.15
CA ARG A 33 -6.36 13.29 1.81
C ARG A 33 -6.34 14.14 3.07
N VAL A 34 -5.54 15.20 3.08
CA VAL A 34 -5.27 15.98 4.28
C VAL A 34 -6.46 16.84 4.70
N SER A 35 -7.23 17.38 3.75
CA SER A 35 -8.29 18.35 4.04
C SER A 35 -9.46 17.79 4.85
N ASP A 36 -9.78 16.51 4.68
CA ASP A 36 -10.90 15.81 5.33
C ASP A 36 -10.47 14.53 6.06
N ASN A 37 -9.17 14.25 6.11
CA ASN A 37 -8.58 13.02 6.66
C ASN A 37 -9.19 11.75 6.06
N LYS A 38 -9.62 11.81 4.79
CA LYS A 38 -10.22 10.67 4.10
C LYS A 38 -9.15 9.72 3.60
N THR A 39 -9.23 8.46 3.99
CA THR A 39 -8.46 7.37 3.38
C THR A 39 -8.92 7.14 1.94
N LEU A 40 -7.97 7.19 1.01
CA LEU A 40 -8.17 6.97 -0.42
C LEU A 40 -7.67 5.60 -0.88
N PHE A 41 -6.75 5.00 -0.11
CA PHE A 41 -6.21 3.66 -0.35
C PHE A 41 -5.79 3.04 0.99
N GLU A 42 -6.24 1.80 1.24
CA GLU A 42 -5.83 0.99 2.39
C GLU A 42 -5.70 -0.50 2.07
N LEU A 43 -4.88 -1.21 2.84
CA LEU A 43 -4.63 -2.64 2.64
C LEU A 43 -5.28 -3.44 3.77
N GLU A 44 -5.86 -4.61 3.46
CA GLU A 44 -6.49 -5.47 4.47
C GLU A 44 -5.51 -6.49 5.07
N HIS A 45 -4.55 -6.95 4.27
CA HIS A 45 -3.55 -7.94 4.66
C HIS A 45 -2.26 -7.29 5.21
N LEU A 46 -1.33 -8.12 5.69
CA LEU A 46 -0.04 -7.71 6.26
C LEU A 46 0.96 -7.26 5.17
N TRP A 47 0.54 -6.34 4.32
CA TRP A 47 1.39 -5.69 3.33
C TRP A 47 2.24 -4.63 4.01
N SER A 48 3.55 -4.80 3.95
CA SER A 48 4.50 -3.79 4.40
C SER A 48 4.93 -2.93 3.22
N GLY A 49 4.83 -1.62 3.36
CA GLY A 49 5.25 -0.62 2.38
C GLY A 49 6.64 -0.06 2.69
N SER A 50 7.40 0.26 1.65
CA SER A 50 8.70 0.92 1.73
C SER A 50 8.98 1.71 0.46
N GLY A 51 10.06 2.52 0.46
CA GLY A 51 10.43 3.29 -0.74
C GLY A 51 9.38 4.30 -1.17
N ILE A 52 8.61 4.85 -0.23
CA ILE A 52 7.54 5.81 -0.50
C ILE A 52 8.16 7.09 -1.06
N GLN A 53 7.74 7.48 -2.26
CA GLN A 53 8.23 8.68 -2.93
C GLN A 53 7.09 9.34 -3.72
N TRP A 54 6.88 10.64 -3.46
CA TRP A 54 6.04 11.48 -4.31
C TRP A 54 6.84 11.88 -5.55
N VAL A 55 6.28 11.58 -6.73
CA VAL A 55 6.87 11.95 -8.03
C VAL A 55 6.46 13.37 -8.44
N ASN A 56 5.26 13.78 -8.01
CA ASN A 56 4.70 15.12 -8.16
C ASN A 56 3.61 15.32 -7.09
N ASP A 57 2.79 16.37 -7.21
CA ASP A 57 1.74 16.75 -6.25
C ASP A 57 0.66 15.67 -6.04
N SER A 58 0.41 14.79 -7.02
CA SER A 58 -0.69 13.81 -6.98
C SER A 58 -0.26 12.37 -7.20
N THR A 59 0.97 12.11 -7.63
CA THR A 59 1.47 10.76 -7.92
C THR A 59 2.47 10.31 -6.86
N VAL A 60 2.19 9.16 -6.23
CA VAL A 60 3.09 8.50 -5.28
C VAL A 60 3.45 7.09 -5.76
N THR A 61 4.70 6.70 -5.54
CA THR A 61 5.21 5.35 -5.79
C THR A 61 5.66 4.71 -4.48
N MET A 62 5.49 3.40 -4.34
CA MET A 62 5.99 2.63 -3.21
C MET A 62 6.20 1.16 -3.59
N TYR A 63 7.05 0.47 -2.84
CA TYR A 63 7.22 -0.98 -2.93
C TYR A 63 6.46 -1.67 -1.80
N LEU A 64 5.65 -2.67 -2.14
CA LEU A 64 4.85 -3.46 -1.22
C LEU A 64 5.38 -4.89 -1.13
N ARG A 65 5.40 -5.45 0.07
CA ARG A 65 5.71 -6.87 0.33
C ARG A 65 4.66 -7.49 1.25
N LEU A 66 4.07 -8.60 0.83
CA LEU A 66 3.10 -9.34 1.62
C LEU A 66 3.80 -10.20 2.65
N TYR A 67 3.48 -9.98 3.93
CA TYR A 67 3.95 -10.83 4.99
C TYR A 67 2.93 -11.92 5.36
N PRO A 68 3.43 -13.10 5.75
CA PRO A 68 4.73 -13.65 5.35
C PRO A 68 4.70 -14.15 3.93
N GLY A 69 5.82 -14.15 3.24
CA GLY A 69 5.87 -14.70 1.90
C GLY A 69 6.87 -13.96 1.05
N LEU A 70 6.80 -14.27 -0.24
CA LEU A 70 7.67 -13.69 -1.26
C LEU A 70 6.92 -12.74 -2.18
N LEU A 71 5.58 -12.67 -2.11
CA LEU A 71 4.81 -11.77 -2.97
C LEU A 71 5.17 -10.31 -2.68
N ALA A 72 5.55 -9.62 -3.74
CA ALA A 72 5.87 -8.22 -3.72
C ALA A 72 5.52 -7.56 -5.05
N CYS A 73 5.31 -6.25 -4.99
CA CYS A 73 5.02 -5.44 -6.16
C CYS A 73 5.42 -3.98 -5.96
N ASP A 74 5.69 -3.32 -7.08
CA ASP A 74 5.74 -1.87 -7.16
C ASP A 74 4.32 -1.34 -7.38
N LEU A 75 3.95 -0.32 -6.61
CA LEU A 75 2.67 0.37 -6.65
C LEU A 75 2.88 1.83 -7.02
N THR A 76 2.11 2.32 -8.00
CA THR A 76 1.99 3.73 -8.34
C THR A 76 0.54 4.15 -8.22
N LEU A 77 0.26 5.25 -7.52
CA LEU A 77 -1.08 5.81 -7.36
C LEU A 77 -1.07 7.28 -7.81
N ASP A 78 -1.94 7.64 -8.75
CA ASP A 78 -2.23 9.02 -9.13
C ASP A 78 -3.61 9.42 -8.61
N VAL A 79 -3.62 10.27 -7.59
CA VAL A 79 -4.83 10.70 -6.92
C VAL A 79 -5.66 11.66 -7.76
N ALA A 80 -5.02 12.50 -8.58
CA ALA A 80 -5.71 13.48 -9.41
C ALA A 80 -6.48 12.79 -10.53
N LEU A 81 -5.91 11.72 -11.10
CA LEU A 81 -6.56 10.92 -12.15
C LEU A 81 -7.43 9.78 -11.59
N ASN A 82 -7.40 9.54 -10.27
CA ASN A 82 -7.98 8.36 -9.63
C ASN A 82 -7.55 7.07 -10.33
N GLN A 83 -6.24 6.92 -10.58
CA GLN A 83 -5.65 5.78 -11.27
C GLN A 83 -4.56 5.15 -10.43
N GLY A 84 -4.35 3.86 -10.60
CA GLY A 84 -3.21 3.17 -10.03
C GLY A 84 -2.70 2.08 -10.95
N GLN A 85 -1.46 1.71 -10.71
CA GLN A 85 -0.74 0.67 -11.42
C GLN A 85 0.05 -0.18 -10.44
N VAL A 86 -0.01 -1.49 -10.65
CA VAL A 86 0.79 -2.48 -9.95
C VAL A 86 1.60 -3.26 -10.96
N SER A 87 2.85 -3.57 -10.62
CA SER A 87 3.70 -4.48 -11.37
C SER A 87 4.66 -5.21 -10.44
N GLY A 88 4.88 -6.50 -10.66
CA GLY A 88 5.88 -7.27 -9.91
C GLY A 88 5.59 -8.75 -9.88
N GLU A 89 6.11 -9.44 -8.86
CA GLU A 89 5.92 -10.88 -8.67
C GLU A 89 4.45 -11.25 -8.42
N ALA A 90 3.70 -10.34 -7.80
CA ALA A 90 2.25 -10.47 -7.62
C ALA A 90 1.44 -10.42 -8.94
N GLY A 91 2.07 -10.03 -10.06
CA GLY A 91 1.41 -9.77 -11.33
C GLY A 91 1.35 -8.27 -11.64
N SER A 92 0.55 -7.93 -12.66
CA SER A 92 0.35 -6.55 -13.08
C SER A 92 -1.13 -6.23 -13.19
N PHE A 93 -1.51 -5.03 -12.74
CA PHE A 93 -2.87 -4.53 -12.82
C PHE A 93 -2.86 -3.01 -12.99
N THR A 94 -3.78 -2.49 -13.80
CA THR A 94 -4.00 -1.04 -13.96
C THR A 94 -5.49 -0.79 -13.90
N GLY A 95 -5.91 0.18 -13.09
CA GLY A 95 -7.30 0.54 -12.91
C GLY A 95 -7.45 1.81 -12.09
N THR A 96 -8.63 2.03 -11.55
CA THR A 96 -8.86 3.07 -10.54
C THR A 96 -8.21 2.68 -9.21
N ILE A 97 -7.99 3.67 -8.32
CA ILE A 97 -7.40 3.39 -7.00
C ILE A 97 -8.22 2.33 -6.22
N PRO A 98 -9.56 2.37 -6.16
CA PRO A 98 -10.35 1.31 -5.50
C PRO A 98 -10.25 -0.06 -6.16
N GLU A 99 -10.13 -0.11 -7.50
CA GLU A 99 -9.94 -1.38 -8.21
C GLU A 99 -8.55 -1.97 -7.94
N VAL A 100 -7.52 -1.13 -7.88
CA VAL A 100 -6.16 -1.53 -7.50
C VAL A 100 -6.13 -2.04 -6.06
N GLU A 101 -6.79 -1.34 -5.14
CA GLU A 101 -6.96 -1.77 -3.75
C GLU A 101 -7.62 -3.15 -3.67
N THR A 102 -8.76 -3.31 -4.33
CA THR A 102 -9.50 -4.59 -4.39
C THR A 102 -8.63 -5.70 -4.97
N TRP A 103 -7.89 -5.40 -6.03
CA TRP A 103 -7.00 -6.36 -6.67
C TRP A 103 -5.86 -6.78 -5.72
N ILE A 104 -5.19 -5.85 -5.05
CA ILE A 104 -4.11 -6.15 -4.10
C ILE A 104 -4.66 -6.95 -2.91
N ASN A 105 -5.83 -6.59 -2.38
CA ASN A 105 -6.46 -7.28 -1.26
C ASN A 105 -6.99 -8.67 -1.66
N SER A 106 -7.19 -8.94 -2.95
CA SER A 106 -7.51 -10.29 -3.44
C SER A 106 -6.28 -11.22 -3.52
N LEU A 107 -5.06 -10.67 -3.41
CA LEU A 107 -3.84 -11.46 -3.43
C LEU A 107 -3.67 -12.20 -2.11
N GLU A 108 -3.88 -13.50 -2.16
CA GLU A 108 -3.69 -14.35 -0.99
C GLU A 108 -2.21 -14.64 -0.72
N ASN A 109 -1.91 -14.75 0.56
CA ASN A 109 -0.66 -15.36 0.99
C ASN A 109 -0.60 -16.83 0.53
N PRO A 110 0.44 -17.24 -0.22
CA PRO A 110 0.59 -18.62 -0.64
C PRO A 110 0.94 -19.57 0.52
N SER A 111 1.35 -19.03 1.68
CA SER A 111 1.69 -19.82 2.86
C SER A 111 0.45 -20.11 3.72
N GLU A 112 0.02 -21.37 3.75
CA GLU A 112 -1.07 -21.84 4.63
C GLU A 112 -0.80 -21.63 6.13
N LEU A 113 0.48 -21.50 6.52
CA LEU A 113 0.89 -21.33 7.92
C LEU A 113 0.42 -20.01 8.55
N TYR A 114 0.01 -19.05 7.72
CA TYR A 114 -0.34 -17.69 8.15
C TYR A 114 -1.69 -17.22 7.61
N ARG A 115 -2.43 -18.12 6.96
CA ARG A 115 -3.87 -17.95 6.76
C ARG A 115 -4.50 -17.99 8.15
N TYR A 116 -5.22 -16.93 8.54
CA TYR A 116 -6.03 -16.94 9.75
C TYR A 116 -6.92 -18.18 9.72
N LYS A 117 -6.64 -19.18 10.59
CA LYS A 117 -7.62 -20.23 10.88
C LYS A 117 -8.65 -19.59 11.80
N GLY A 118 -9.80 -19.25 11.23
CA GLY A 118 -11.00 -18.94 12.01
C GLY A 118 -11.41 -20.12 12.90
#